data_AF-A0A7X8U5L3-F1
#
_entry.id   AF-A0A7X8U5L3-F1
#
_cell.length_a   1.000
_cell.length_b   1.000
_cell.length_c   1.000
_cell.angle_alpha   90.00
_cell.angle_beta   90.00
_cell.angle_gamma   90.00
#
_symmetry.space_group_name_H-M   'P 1'
#
loop_
_entity.id
_entity.type
_entity.pdbx_description
1 polymer ?
#
loop_
_entity_poly.entity_id
_entity_poly.type
_entity_poly.pdbx_seq_one_letter_code
_entity_poly.pdbx_strand_id
1 'polypeptide(L)'
;MKCDRQMLQSLLDRELEPELAKKANRHLAECRECRQELSRLKLIWLELEQVEEIVIPPEISFLRQQAISVAKALSHTPEDEFSYWHTQKLAWEPLAVAITMLPGTQTVGATAKMIGSKVPAALEALGKKGLKAVFRRRSS
;
A
#
# COMPACT_ATOMS: atom_id res chain seq x y z
N MET A 1 -25.72 21.91 -19.47
CA MET A 1 -25.03 21.26 -18.33
C MET A 1 -23.68 21.94 -18.16
N LYS A 2 -23.16 22.09 -16.93
CA LYS A 2 -21.85 22.71 -16.72
C LYS A 2 -20.73 21.69 -16.99
N CYS A 3 -19.58 22.17 -17.45
CA CYS A 3 -18.36 21.37 -17.54
C CYS A 3 -17.94 21.00 -16.11
N ASP A 4 -18.14 19.74 -15.73
CA ASP A 4 -17.80 19.23 -14.40
C ASP A 4 -16.91 18.00 -14.54
N ARG A 5 -15.77 18.04 -13.87
CA ARG A 5 -14.78 16.96 -13.88
C ARG A 5 -15.27 15.73 -13.13
N GLN A 6 -16.04 15.91 -12.06
CA GLN A 6 -16.56 14.79 -11.27
C GLN A 6 -17.52 13.94 -12.11
N MET A 7 -18.39 14.60 -12.88
CA MET A 7 -19.26 13.91 -13.84
C MET A 7 -18.46 13.14 -14.91
N LEU A 8 -17.32 13.64 -15.39
CA LEU A 8 -16.49 12.92 -16.37
C LEU A 8 -15.87 11.67 -15.78
N GLN A 9 -15.43 11.74 -14.52
CA GLN A 9 -14.91 10.58 -13.79
C GLN A 9 -16.01 9.54 -13.54
N SER A 10 -17.15 9.94 -12.99
CA SER A 10 -18.28 9.02 -12.78
C SER A 10 -18.80 8.39 -14.08
N LEU A 11 -18.71 9.11 -15.22
CA LEU A 11 -19.03 8.52 -16.53
C LEU A 11 -18.01 7.45 -16.93
N LEU A 12 -16.72 7.70 -16.69
CA LEU A 12 -15.62 6.78 -17.01
C LEU A 12 -15.68 5.52 -16.14
N ASP A 13 -15.99 5.70 -14.85
CA ASP A 13 -16.10 4.64 -13.84
C ASP A 13 -17.43 3.86 -13.95
N ARG A 14 -18.34 4.27 -14.86
CA ARG A 14 -19.70 3.71 -15.05
C ARG A 14 -20.60 3.82 -13.81
N GLU A 15 -20.40 4.85 -13.02
CA GLU A 15 -21.15 5.13 -11.78
C GLU A 15 -22.33 6.10 -11.99
N LEU A 16 -22.50 6.63 -13.20
CA LEU A 16 -23.65 7.49 -13.51
C LEU A 16 -24.92 6.68 -13.77
N GLU A 17 -26.02 7.14 -13.18
CA GLU A 17 -27.37 6.72 -13.55
C GLU A 17 -27.59 6.87 -15.07
N PRO A 18 -28.34 5.96 -15.73
CA PRO A 18 -28.44 5.90 -17.18
C PRO A 18 -28.97 7.19 -17.81
N GLU A 19 -29.89 7.90 -17.14
CA GLU A 19 -30.40 9.18 -17.61
C GLU A 19 -29.37 10.31 -17.52
N LEU A 20 -28.48 10.28 -16.51
CA LEU A 20 -27.37 11.22 -16.40
C LEU A 20 -26.27 10.91 -17.41
N ALA A 21 -25.99 9.62 -17.66
CA ALA A 21 -25.05 9.19 -18.68
C ALA A 21 -25.48 9.67 -20.09
N LYS A 22 -26.78 9.58 -20.43
CA LYS A 22 -27.32 10.13 -21.69
C LYS A 22 -27.11 11.64 -21.81
N LYS A 23 -27.36 12.39 -20.73
CA LYS A 23 -27.14 13.85 -20.68
C LYS A 23 -25.66 14.20 -20.82
N ALA A 24 -24.79 13.46 -20.15
CA ALA A 24 -23.33 13.61 -20.25
C ALA A 24 -22.84 13.34 -21.69
N ASN A 25 -23.32 12.26 -22.32
CA ASN A 25 -22.99 11.94 -23.72
C ASN A 25 -23.45 13.03 -24.69
N ARG A 26 -24.64 13.61 -24.49
CA ARG A 26 -25.10 14.75 -25.29
C ARG A 26 -24.20 15.97 -25.11
N HIS A 27 -23.84 16.29 -23.86
CA HIS A 27 -22.92 17.39 -23.58
C HIS A 27 -21.54 17.18 -24.22
N LEU A 28 -21.03 15.94 -24.21
CA LEU A 28 -19.78 15.59 -24.88
C LEU A 28 -19.85 15.73 -26.40
N ALA A 29 -21.02 15.60 -27.03
CA ALA A 29 -21.17 15.85 -28.47
C ALA A 29 -20.97 17.35 -28.81
N GLU A 30 -21.31 18.25 -27.89
CA GLU A 30 -21.29 19.69 -28.12
C GLU A 30 -20.04 20.37 -27.54
N CYS A 31 -19.46 19.86 -26.45
CA CYS A 31 -18.36 20.52 -25.73
C CYS A 31 -16.99 19.91 -26.05
N ARG A 32 -16.13 20.70 -26.72
CA ARG A 32 -14.75 20.29 -27.06
C ARG A 32 -13.87 20.08 -25.82
N GLU A 33 -13.99 20.94 -24.83
CA GLU A 33 -13.14 20.91 -23.62
C GLU A 33 -13.38 19.63 -22.83
N CYS A 34 -14.65 19.26 -22.59
CA CYS A 34 -14.98 18.01 -21.91
C CYS A 34 -14.54 16.77 -22.70
N ARG A 35 -14.55 16.80 -24.04
CA ARG A 35 -13.98 15.71 -24.85
C ARG A 35 -12.47 15.58 -24.66
N GLN A 36 -11.75 16.69 -24.61
CA GLN A 36 -10.31 16.69 -24.39
C GLN A 36 -9.95 16.17 -22.99
N GLU A 37 -10.66 16.64 -21.97
CA GLU A 37 -10.47 16.17 -20.60
C GLU A 37 -10.81 14.69 -20.45
N LEU A 38 -11.90 14.21 -21.04
CA LEU A 38 -12.23 12.78 -21.03
C LEU A 38 -11.15 11.94 -21.73
N SER A 39 -10.61 12.43 -22.84
CA SER A 39 -9.53 11.75 -23.56
C SER A 39 -8.27 11.67 -22.71
N ARG A 40 -7.92 12.76 -22.03
CA ARG A 40 -6.79 12.81 -21.09
C ARG A 40 -6.96 11.81 -19.95
N LEU A 41 -8.15 11.72 -19.36
CA LEU A 41 -8.44 10.73 -18.31
C LEU A 41 -8.29 9.29 -18.84
N LYS A 42 -8.82 9.00 -20.03
CA LYS A 42 -8.67 7.67 -20.65
C LYS A 42 -7.22 7.27 -20.90
N LEU A 43 -6.36 8.21 -21.30
CA LEU A 43 -4.93 7.94 -21.49
C LEU A 43 -4.25 7.52 -20.19
N ILE A 44 -4.55 8.22 -19.08
CA ILE A 44 -4.02 7.84 -17.76
C ILE A 44 -4.46 6.42 -17.38
N TRP A 45 -5.73 6.07 -17.64
CA TRP A 45 -6.21 4.71 -17.38
C TRP A 45 -5.49 3.66 -18.22
N LEU A 46 -5.19 3.94 -19.49
CA LEU A 46 -4.42 3.04 -20.34
C LEU A 46 -2.97 2.89 -19.86
N GLU A 47 -2.38 3.96 -19.31
CA GLU A 47 -1.05 3.91 -18.68
C GLU A 47 -1.06 3.06 -17.41
N LEU A 48 -2.14 3.13 -16.61
CA LEU A 48 -2.29 2.34 -15.40
C LEU A 48 -2.67 0.87 -15.67
N GLU A 49 -3.40 0.59 -16.75
CA GLU A 49 -3.76 -0.76 -17.17
C GLU A 49 -2.57 -1.53 -17.74
N GLN A 50 -1.47 -0.83 -18.07
CA GLN A 50 -0.20 -1.50 -18.39
C GLN A 50 0.29 -2.25 -17.15
N VAL A 51 -0.04 -3.54 -17.12
CA VAL A 51 0.52 -4.49 -16.16
C VAL A 51 1.99 -4.61 -16.51
N GLU A 52 2.83 -3.88 -15.79
CA GLU A 52 4.26 -4.19 -15.74
C GLU A 52 4.37 -5.67 -15.36
N GLU A 53 5.14 -6.44 -16.14
CA GLU A 53 5.42 -7.82 -15.80
C GLU A 53 6.20 -7.82 -14.49
N ILE A 54 5.48 -8.04 -13.37
CA ILE A 54 6.08 -8.11 -12.06
C ILE A 54 6.89 -9.41 -12.01
N VAL A 55 8.19 -9.29 -12.24
CA VAL A 55 9.13 -10.39 -11.98
C VAL A 55 9.13 -10.64 -10.49
N ILE A 56 8.45 -11.69 -10.06
CA ILE A 56 8.37 -12.09 -8.66
C ILE A 56 9.78 -12.52 -8.22
N PRO A 57 10.43 -11.81 -7.28
CA PRO A 57 11.74 -12.20 -6.79
C PRO A 57 11.68 -13.60 -6.16
N PRO A 58 12.66 -14.48 -6.41
CA PRO A 58 12.67 -15.84 -5.87
C PRO A 58 12.63 -15.85 -4.32
N GLU A 59 13.10 -14.78 -3.69
CA GLU A 59 13.08 -14.56 -2.24
C GLU A 59 11.64 -14.52 -1.68
N ILE A 60 10.64 -14.10 -2.45
CA ILE A 60 9.24 -14.06 -1.99
C ILE A 60 8.72 -15.46 -1.66
N SER A 61 9.14 -16.48 -2.42
CA SER A 61 8.78 -17.88 -2.13
C SER A 61 9.35 -18.34 -0.80
N PHE A 62 10.58 -17.93 -0.50
CA PHE A 62 11.23 -18.19 0.78
C PHE A 62 10.54 -17.44 1.93
N LEU A 63 10.26 -16.14 1.76
CA LEU A 63 9.54 -15.34 2.75
C LEU A 63 8.15 -15.90 3.05
N ARG A 64 7.44 -16.41 2.04
CA ARG A 64 6.15 -17.10 2.21
C ARG A 64 6.31 -18.36 3.05
N GLN A 65 7.29 -19.20 2.75
CA GLN A 65 7.57 -20.43 3.51
C GLN A 65 7.92 -20.12 4.97
N GLN A 66 8.72 -19.09 5.20
CA GLN A 66 9.07 -18.61 6.53
C GLN A 66 7.85 -18.09 7.30
N ALA A 67 6.99 -17.28 6.68
CA ALA A 67 5.76 -16.80 7.31
C ALA A 67 4.83 -17.97 7.69
N ILE A 68 4.69 -18.97 6.81
CA ILE A 68 3.89 -20.18 7.07
C ILE A 68 4.48 -21.00 8.22
N SER A 69 5.81 -21.18 8.26
CA SER A 69 6.45 -21.99 9.31
C SER A 69 6.34 -21.32 10.68
N VAL A 70 6.50 -19.99 10.74
CA VAL A 70 6.28 -19.20 11.97
C VAL A 70 4.82 -19.32 12.42
N ALA A 71 3.85 -19.16 11.51
CA ALA A 71 2.43 -19.30 11.84
C ALA A 71 2.09 -20.70 12.38
N LYS A 72 2.66 -21.76 11.78
CA LYS A 72 2.50 -23.14 12.27
C LYS A 72 3.15 -23.35 13.65
N ALA A 73 4.37 -22.87 13.85
CA ALA A 73 5.06 -22.98 15.13
C ALA A 73 4.28 -22.31 16.26
N LEU A 74 3.72 -21.13 15.99
CA LEU A 74 2.80 -20.46 16.90
C LEU A 74 1.55 -21.30 17.14
N SER A 75 0.92 -21.90 16.12
CA SER A 75 -0.29 -22.72 16.34
C SER A 75 -0.12 -23.94 17.26
N HIS A 76 1.11 -24.35 17.55
CA HIS A 76 1.44 -25.47 18.43
C HIS A 76 1.90 -25.05 19.85
N THR A 77 1.99 -23.75 20.17
CA THR A 77 2.26 -23.33 21.55
C THR A 77 1.03 -23.56 22.44
N PRO A 78 1.19 -23.91 23.72
CA PRO A 78 0.06 -24.10 24.64
C PRO A 78 -0.65 -22.75 24.91
N GLU A 79 -1.97 -22.77 25.05
CA GLU A 79 -2.85 -21.57 25.16
C GLU A 79 -2.50 -20.63 26.32
N ASP A 80 -1.82 -21.10 27.36
CA ASP A 80 -1.48 -20.31 28.57
C ASP A 80 -0.38 -19.25 28.36
N GLU A 81 0.41 -19.30 27.28
CA GLU A 81 1.42 -18.28 26.94
C GLU A 81 1.01 -17.38 25.74
N PHE A 82 -0.23 -17.51 25.26
CA PHE A 82 -0.69 -16.77 24.10
C PHE A 82 -1.20 -15.36 24.45
N SER A 83 -0.30 -14.38 24.43
CA SER A 83 -0.70 -12.98 24.37
C SER A 83 -1.14 -12.63 22.95
N TYR A 84 -2.42 -12.32 22.74
CA TYR A 84 -2.99 -11.79 21.48
C TYR A 84 -2.09 -10.74 20.80
N TRP A 85 -1.45 -9.89 21.62
CA TRP A 85 -0.54 -8.83 21.16
C TRP A 85 0.79 -9.33 20.60
N HIS A 86 1.30 -10.48 21.04
CA HIS A 86 2.50 -11.10 20.47
C HIS A 86 2.23 -11.65 19.07
N THR A 87 1.10 -12.33 18.87
CA THR A 87 0.69 -12.83 17.55
C THR A 87 0.44 -11.67 16.57
N GLN A 88 -0.18 -10.60 17.05
CA GLN A 88 -0.41 -9.41 16.24
C GLN A 88 0.91 -8.71 15.88
N LYS A 89 1.93 -8.72 16.74
CA LYS A 89 3.25 -8.13 16.41
C LYS A 89 3.96 -8.90 15.29
N LEU A 90 3.93 -10.24 15.35
CA LEU A 90 4.58 -11.11 14.36
C LEU A 90 3.89 -11.04 12.98
N ALA A 91 2.56 -10.85 12.95
CA ALA A 91 1.82 -10.67 11.70
C ALA A 91 2.22 -9.41 10.92
N TRP A 92 2.78 -8.39 11.59
CA TRP A 92 3.13 -7.11 10.98
C TRP A 92 4.62 -6.99 10.60
N GLU A 93 5.50 -7.92 11.01
CA GLU A 93 6.92 -7.89 10.63
C GLU A 93 7.15 -8.04 9.11
N PRO A 94 6.49 -8.97 8.40
CA PRO A 94 6.64 -9.07 6.95
C PRO A 94 6.15 -7.81 6.22
N LEU A 95 5.14 -7.13 6.77
CA LEU A 95 4.62 -5.88 6.21
C LEU A 95 5.64 -4.74 6.34
N ALA A 96 6.36 -4.65 7.46
CA ALA A 96 7.40 -3.66 7.65
C ALA A 96 8.55 -3.81 6.63
N VAL A 97 8.89 -5.05 6.26
CA VAL A 97 9.88 -5.35 5.21
C VAL A 97 9.33 -5.05 3.82
N ALA A 98 8.05 -5.35 3.55
CA ALA A 98 7.44 -5.05 2.26
C ALA A 98 7.34 -3.53 1.98
N ILE A 99 7.10 -2.71 3.02
CA ILE A 99 7.01 -1.25 2.89
C ILE A 99 8.35 -0.64 2.41
N THR A 100 9.49 -1.24 2.73
CA THR A 100 10.81 -0.73 2.27
C THR A 100 11.09 -1.06 0.80
N MET A 101 10.34 -1.98 0.20
CA MET A 101 10.47 -2.37 -1.21
C MET A 101 9.56 -1.56 -2.14
N LEU A 102 8.65 -0.75 -1.62
CA LEU A 102 7.79 0.12 -2.43
C LEU A 102 8.59 1.30 -2.99
N PRO A 103 8.64 1.50 -4.32
CA PRO A 103 9.31 2.65 -4.93
C PRO A 103 8.54 3.93 -4.62
N GLY A 104 9.14 4.83 -3.82
CA GLY A 104 8.51 6.07 -3.35
C GLY A 104 8.97 6.43 -1.94
N THR A 105 10.24 6.84 -1.79
CA THR A 105 10.95 7.02 -0.51
C THR A 105 10.46 8.18 0.38
N GLN A 106 9.32 8.80 0.11
CA GLN A 106 8.91 10.03 0.81
C GLN A 106 7.89 9.84 1.94
N THR A 107 7.29 8.66 2.12
CA THR A 107 6.25 8.45 3.14
C THR A 107 6.63 7.51 4.29
N VAL A 108 7.87 7.01 4.31
CA VAL A 108 8.37 6.14 5.41
C VAL A 108 8.31 6.85 6.77
N GLY A 109 8.52 8.18 6.80
CA GLY A 109 8.48 8.96 8.04
C GLY A 109 7.09 9.13 8.66
N ALA A 110 6.03 9.16 7.85
CA ALA A 110 4.67 9.40 8.32
C ALA A 110 3.98 8.11 8.76
N THR A 111 4.19 7.01 8.03
CA THR A 111 3.66 5.69 8.38
C THR A 111 4.36 5.10 9.60
N ALA A 112 5.67 5.28 9.74
CA ALA A 112 6.41 4.88 10.95
C ALA A 112 5.93 5.62 12.20
N LYS A 113 5.54 6.91 12.09
CA LYS A 113 4.99 7.70 13.21
C LYS A 113 3.59 7.24 13.61
N MET A 114 2.76 6.86 12.64
CA MET A 114 1.39 6.42 12.88
C MET A 114 1.33 4.97 13.41
N ILE A 115 2.29 4.13 13.02
CA ILE A 115 2.48 2.78 13.58
C ILE A 115 3.15 2.88 14.96
N GLY A 116 4.16 3.74 15.11
CA GLY A 116 4.88 3.96 16.37
C GLY A 116 4.04 4.53 17.50
N SER A 117 2.97 5.28 17.21
CA SER A 117 2.05 5.80 18.25
C SER A 117 1.05 4.76 18.76
N LYS A 118 0.88 3.64 18.06
CA LYS A 118 -0.05 2.55 18.43
C LYS A 118 0.65 1.27 18.92
N VAL A 119 1.98 1.25 18.93
CA VAL A 119 2.79 0.16 19.51
C VAL A 119 3.40 0.66 20.82
N PRO A 120 3.06 0.08 21.99
CA PRO A 120 3.53 0.61 23.27
C PRO A 120 5.01 0.30 23.48
N ALA A 121 5.78 1.34 23.81
CA ALA A 121 7.04 1.48 24.58
C ALA A 121 8.21 0.47 24.46
N ALA A 122 8.08 -0.70 23.84
CA ALA A 122 9.13 -1.71 23.77
C ALA A 122 10.19 -1.44 22.67
N LEU A 123 9.90 -0.52 21.74
CA LEU A 123 10.86 -0.11 20.69
C LEU A 123 11.92 0.87 21.18
N GLU A 124 11.68 1.61 22.27
CA GLU A 124 12.70 2.49 22.87
C GLU A 124 13.89 1.70 23.44
N ALA A 125 13.67 0.47 23.89
CA ALA A 125 14.71 -0.38 24.46
C ALA A 125 15.69 -0.93 23.40
N LEU A 126 15.23 -1.12 22.16
CA LEU A 126 16.07 -1.61 21.06
C LEU A 126 16.89 -0.49 20.38
N GLY A 127 16.37 0.74 20.35
CA GLY A 127 17.04 1.89 19.72
C GLY A 127 18.33 2.32 20.42
N LYS A 128 18.41 2.25 21.75
CA LYS A 128 19.57 2.79 22.50
C LYS A 128 20.78 1.84 22.57
N LYS A 129 20.59 0.53 22.40
CA LYS A 129 21.69 -0.46 22.48
C LYS A 129 22.15 -0.98 21.10
N GLY A 130 21.27 -1.05 20.10
CA GLY A 130 21.63 -1.53 18.75
C GLY A 130 22.52 -0.57 17.96
N LEU A 131 22.28 0.75 18.07
CA LEU A 131 23.01 1.77 17.29
C LEU A 131 24.47 1.95 17.72
N LYS A 132 24.83 1.67 18.99
CA LYS A 132 26.23 1.72 19.45
C LYS A 132 27.09 0.54 18.98
N ALA A 133 26.47 -0.62 18.70
CA ALA A 133 27.18 -1.80 18.23
C ALA A 133 27.57 -1.71 16.74
N VAL A 134 26.76 -1.02 15.93
CA VAL A 134 27.00 -0.88 14.49
C VAL A 134 28.06 0.19 14.17
N PHE A 135 28.18 1.24 14.99
CA PHE A 135 29.16 2.32 14.73
C PHE A 135 30.57 2.10 15.31
N ARG A 136 30.81 1.08 16.16
CA ARG A 136 32.15 0.84 16.74
C ARG A 136 33.03 -0.12 15.93
N ARG A 137 32.49 -0.78 14.88
CA ARG A 137 33.24 -1.76 14.09
C ARG A 137 33.88 -1.21 12.81
N ARG A 138 34.01 0.11 12.68
CA ARG A 138 34.64 0.77 11.51
C ARG A 138 35.79 1.71 11.84
N SER A 139 36.39 1.58 13.03
CA SER A 139 37.63 2.29 13.38
C SER A 139 38.41 1.55 14.48
N SER A 140 39.03 0.42 14.11
CA SER A 140 40.37 -0.01 14.55
C SER A 140 40.67 -1.41 14.01
#